data_AF-A0A813VJ08-F1
#
_entry.id   AF-A0A813VJ08-F1
#
_cell.length_a   1.000
_cell.length_b   1.000
_cell.length_c   1.000
_cell.angle_alpha   90.00
_cell.angle_beta   90.00
_cell.angle_gamma   90.00
#
_symmetry.space_group_name_H-M   'P 1'
#
loop_
_entity.id
_entity.type
_entity.pdbx_description
1 polymer ?
#
loop_
_entity_poly.entity_id
_entity_poly.type
_entity_poly.pdbx_seq_one_letter_code
_entity_poly.pdbx_strand_id
1 'polypeptide(L)'
;MERCSSIELRRSLSKMCLLLLLSFFTTIIINILLPSFISKTQTSPSVSLLASSHIFFPSDLIPLHYSQQHHHELQTHYEKQDLSDKRRSYIKDQSQQKNVSNDLRQEAETALHVALDLIKSNKVKKARKVFEHALILDPHNSEILVEYGQFLEYYHKDLIRAEHFYTRALVKQPDHFRALELKKRTLPLVQEIDQKHFTFIDNLLKEFYRIPDTNPYLRRAKRDAYYLHIYHSNGIEGNTLDLRETRYIVETRMAVAGKSLVEQQEVLGLDLALQYVNCTLVNRLGTITREDILEIHRRVLGFVDPIEAGQLRQHQVYVGSFIPPSATEVPEYLDDFLQWLNSLEDTEDLHAIELAAIAHYKFVYIHPFIDGNGRTGRLLMNLILMRSGFPPVIIEKSERFIYYSYLDQANNGDVRPLIRFIAKCTERTLTNFIHQSLPTRTTGQELKLNDDVDDDDNESKLMNDRVIMVD
;
A
#
# COMPACT_ATOMS: atom_id res chain seq x y z
N MET A 1 -40.37 -45.72 -51.33
CA MET A 1 -39.49 -44.55 -51.60
C MET A 1 -40.15 -43.20 -51.22
N GLU A 2 -41.15 -43.15 -50.33
CA GLU A 2 -41.83 -41.87 -50.00
C GLU A 2 -41.63 -41.37 -48.56
N ARG A 3 -40.79 -42.04 -47.74
CA ARG A 3 -40.47 -41.58 -46.37
C ARG A 3 -39.12 -40.86 -46.21
N CYS A 4 -38.28 -40.81 -47.26
CA CYS A 4 -36.99 -40.10 -47.19
C CYS A 4 -37.07 -38.60 -47.56
N SER A 5 -38.05 -38.17 -48.36
CA SER A 5 -38.15 -36.80 -48.86
C SER A 5 -38.61 -35.77 -47.81
N SER A 6 -39.31 -36.20 -46.75
CA SER A 6 -39.85 -35.30 -45.72
C SER A 6 -38.81 -34.85 -44.67
N ILE A 7 -37.75 -35.63 -44.47
CA ILE A 7 -36.69 -35.33 -43.49
C ILE A 7 -35.69 -34.32 -44.05
N GLU A 8 -35.34 -34.41 -45.32
CA GLU A 8 -34.46 -33.44 -45.99
C GLU A 8 -35.14 -32.08 -46.15
N LEU A 9 -36.44 -32.06 -46.43
CA LEU A 9 -37.21 -30.81 -46.53
C LEU A 9 -37.30 -30.08 -45.18
N ARG A 10 -37.50 -30.81 -44.07
CA ARG A 10 -37.49 -30.23 -42.71
C ARG A 10 -36.13 -29.71 -42.29
N ARG A 11 -35.04 -30.37 -42.67
CA ARG A 11 -33.67 -29.90 -42.42
C ARG A 11 -33.33 -28.65 -43.23
N SER A 12 -33.81 -28.54 -44.46
CA SER A 12 -33.63 -27.36 -45.30
C SER A 12 -34.39 -26.14 -44.77
N LEU A 13 -35.67 -26.32 -44.38
CA LEU A 13 -36.50 -25.27 -43.79
C LEU A 13 -35.94 -24.76 -42.44
N SER A 14 -35.42 -25.65 -41.60
CA SER A 14 -34.79 -25.27 -40.32
C SER A 14 -33.51 -24.44 -40.52
N LYS A 15 -32.68 -24.78 -41.52
CA LYS A 15 -31.49 -23.99 -41.85
C LYS A 15 -31.84 -22.62 -42.44
N MET A 16 -32.89 -22.54 -43.26
CA MET A 16 -33.37 -21.26 -43.78
C MET A 16 -33.92 -20.34 -42.68
N CYS A 17 -34.69 -20.87 -41.73
CA CYS A 17 -35.16 -20.10 -40.58
C CYS A 17 -34.00 -19.59 -39.70
N LEU A 18 -32.95 -20.40 -39.49
CA LEU A 18 -31.79 -19.99 -38.70
C LEU A 18 -30.98 -18.89 -39.40
N LEU A 19 -30.83 -18.96 -40.72
CA LEU A 19 -30.17 -17.93 -41.53
C LEU A 19 -30.96 -16.62 -41.56
N LEU A 20 -32.29 -16.69 -41.64
CA LEU A 20 -33.14 -15.51 -41.56
C LEU A 20 -33.07 -14.85 -40.18
N LEU A 21 -33.09 -15.64 -39.10
CA LEU A 21 -32.92 -15.13 -37.73
C LEU A 21 -31.55 -14.49 -37.52
N LEU A 22 -30.47 -15.10 -38.02
CA LEU A 22 -29.12 -14.53 -37.95
C LEU A 22 -29.02 -13.20 -38.74
N SER A 23 -29.64 -13.10 -39.92
CA SER A 23 -29.68 -11.85 -40.69
C SER A 23 -30.48 -10.74 -40.00
N PHE A 24 -31.54 -11.10 -39.27
CA PHE A 24 -32.35 -10.15 -38.52
C PHE A 24 -31.57 -9.62 -37.31
N PHE A 25 -30.86 -10.50 -36.59
CA PHE A 25 -30.03 -10.11 -35.45
C PHE A 25 -28.82 -9.26 -35.85
N THR A 26 -28.14 -9.55 -36.97
CA THR A 26 -27.02 -8.71 -37.44
C THR A 26 -27.50 -7.34 -37.89
N THR A 27 -28.67 -7.23 -38.51
CA THR A 27 -29.23 -5.95 -38.94
C THR A 27 -29.68 -5.08 -37.75
N ILE A 28 -30.20 -5.71 -36.69
CA ILE A 28 -30.55 -5.02 -35.44
C ILE A 28 -29.29 -4.55 -34.70
N ILE A 29 -28.25 -5.37 -34.62
CA ILE A 29 -26.97 -4.99 -34.00
C ILE A 29 -26.32 -3.82 -34.75
N ILE A 30 -26.32 -3.85 -36.09
CA ILE A 30 -25.74 -2.77 -36.91
C ILE A 30 -26.54 -1.47 -36.78
N ASN A 31 -27.88 -1.51 -36.76
CA ASN A 31 -28.70 -0.29 -36.69
C ASN A 31 -28.88 0.28 -35.27
N ILE A 32 -28.66 -0.51 -34.20
CA ILE A 32 -28.78 -0.03 -32.82
C ILE A 32 -27.42 0.42 -32.25
N LEU A 33 -26.29 -0.15 -32.70
CA LEU A 33 -24.96 0.15 -32.13
C LEU A 33 -24.10 1.14 -32.94
N LEU A 34 -24.47 1.52 -34.17
CA LEU A 34 -23.69 2.47 -34.98
C LEU A 34 -23.99 3.98 -34.83
N PRO A 35 -25.10 4.50 -34.25
CA PRO A 35 -25.29 5.95 -34.20
C PRO A 35 -24.43 6.71 -33.17
N SER A 36 -23.62 6.03 -32.35
CA SER A 36 -22.78 6.69 -31.32
C SER A 36 -21.29 6.81 -31.67
N PHE A 37 -20.86 6.38 -32.86
CA PHE A 37 -19.45 6.34 -33.25
C PHE A 37 -19.05 7.24 -34.45
N ILE A 38 -19.93 8.12 -34.92
CA ILE A 38 -19.60 9.09 -35.98
C ILE A 38 -19.92 10.51 -35.50
N SER A 39 -19.09 11.00 -34.59
CA SER A 39 -18.81 12.43 -34.45
C SER A 39 -17.44 12.58 -33.80
N LYS A 40 -16.56 13.34 -34.48
CA LYS A 40 -15.19 13.72 -34.11
C LYS A 40 -14.07 12.78 -34.57
N THR A 41 -13.79 12.85 -35.87
CA THR A 41 -12.41 12.79 -36.36
C THR A 41 -11.99 14.17 -36.86
N GLN A 42 -10.73 14.52 -36.59
CA GLN A 42 -9.92 15.64 -37.10
C GLN A 42 -10.00 16.96 -36.33
N THR A 43 -8.98 17.23 -35.49
CA THR A 43 -7.88 18.17 -35.80
C THR A 43 -6.77 18.06 -34.74
N SER A 44 -5.54 17.78 -35.18
CA SER A 44 -4.29 18.33 -34.63
C SER A 44 -3.62 19.11 -35.78
N PRO A 45 -2.61 19.99 -35.59
CA PRO A 45 -1.72 20.15 -34.42
C PRO A 45 -1.43 21.61 -33.99
N SER A 46 -1.08 21.85 -32.72
CA SER A 46 0.01 22.77 -32.29
C SER A 46 -0.04 23.06 -30.79
N VAL A 47 1.08 22.74 -30.10
CA VAL A 47 1.72 23.46 -28.98
C VAL A 47 0.79 24.17 -27.99
N SER A 48 0.58 23.56 -26.82
CA SER A 48 0.30 24.28 -25.56
C SER A 48 1.15 23.69 -24.44
N LEU A 49 2.40 24.15 -24.35
CA LEU A 49 3.07 24.30 -23.05
C LEU A 49 2.21 25.27 -22.23
N LEU A 50 2.10 25.04 -20.91
CA LEU A 50 1.45 25.88 -19.87
C LEU A 50 0.03 25.49 -19.41
N ALA A 51 -0.21 24.20 -19.12
CA ALA A 51 -1.30 23.80 -18.24
C ALA A 51 -0.93 22.55 -17.41
N SER A 52 0.16 22.63 -16.66
CA SER A 52 0.59 21.57 -15.72
C SER A 52 1.06 22.20 -14.41
N SER A 53 0.22 23.07 -13.85
CA SER A 53 0.51 23.74 -12.59
C SER A 53 -0.78 23.87 -11.80
N HIS A 54 -1.34 22.75 -11.32
CA HIS A 54 -2.21 22.66 -10.15
C HIS A 54 -2.49 21.18 -9.86
N ILE A 55 -1.47 20.44 -9.40
CA ILE A 55 -1.73 19.23 -8.59
C ILE A 55 -2.14 19.76 -7.22
N PHE A 56 -3.43 20.06 -7.08
CA PHE A 56 -4.06 20.33 -5.79
C PHE A 56 -4.25 18.96 -5.13
N PHE A 57 -3.46 18.67 -4.09
CA PHE A 57 -3.87 17.68 -3.10
C PHE A 57 -4.92 18.37 -2.23
N PRO A 58 -6.21 17.99 -2.25
CA PRO A 58 -7.17 18.52 -1.32
C PRO A 58 -6.84 17.89 0.03
N SER A 59 -6.25 18.69 0.92
CA SER A 59 -6.23 18.46 2.37
C SER A 59 -7.63 18.47 3.00
N ASP A 60 -8.70 18.53 2.19
CA ASP A 60 -10.04 18.92 2.61
C ASP A 60 -11.09 17.79 2.50
N LEU A 61 -10.67 16.54 2.24
CA LEU A 61 -11.60 15.39 2.19
C LEU A 61 -11.69 14.59 3.50
N ILE A 62 -11.22 15.14 4.62
CA ILE A 62 -11.68 14.74 5.96
C ILE A 62 -11.80 16.04 6.77
N PRO A 63 -13.02 16.46 7.18
CA PRO A 63 -13.15 17.59 8.10
C PRO A 63 -12.49 17.25 9.44
N LEU A 64 -11.23 17.66 9.64
CA LEU A 64 -10.50 17.58 10.92
C LEU A 64 -10.97 18.66 11.92
N HIS A 65 -12.24 19.05 11.85
CA HIS A 65 -12.81 20.12 12.67
C HIS A 65 -13.93 19.61 13.57
N TYR A 66 -13.71 18.48 14.25
CA TYR A 66 -14.63 18.02 15.31
C TYR A 66 -13.95 17.11 16.35
N SER A 67 -12.83 17.54 16.96
CA SER A 67 -12.25 16.78 18.09
C SER A 67 -11.72 17.59 19.28
N GLN A 68 -11.74 18.93 19.23
CA GLN A 68 -11.31 19.74 20.39
C GLN A 68 -12.46 20.14 21.33
N GLN A 69 -13.70 20.29 20.85
CA GLN A 69 -14.82 20.70 21.71
C GLN A 69 -15.39 19.56 22.58
N HIS A 70 -15.54 18.35 22.04
CA HIS A 70 -16.07 17.23 22.83
C HIS A 70 -15.10 16.67 23.87
N HIS A 71 -13.79 16.86 23.69
CA HIS A 71 -12.83 16.49 24.71
C HIS A 71 -12.96 17.38 25.96
N HIS A 72 -13.36 18.64 25.78
CA HIS A 72 -13.62 19.56 26.89
C HIS A 72 -14.96 19.24 27.59
N GLU A 73 -16.00 18.86 26.85
CA GLU A 73 -17.31 18.53 27.43
C GLU A 73 -17.33 17.22 28.22
N LEU A 74 -16.63 16.18 27.76
CA LEU A 74 -16.47 14.93 28.53
C LEU A 74 -15.65 15.12 29.82
N GLN A 75 -14.74 16.09 29.83
CA GLN A 75 -13.91 16.42 30.97
C GLN A 75 -14.71 17.13 32.08
N THR A 76 -15.68 17.97 31.70
CA THR A 76 -16.53 18.70 32.65
C THR A 76 -17.57 17.85 33.37
N HIS A 77 -17.95 16.68 32.84
CA HIS A 77 -19.01 15.86 33.44
C HIS A 77 -18.53 15.00 34.63
N TYR A 78 -17.23 14.71 34.72
CA TYR A 78 -16.61 13.98 35.84
C TYR A 78 -16.08 14.89 36.97
N GLU A 79 -16.21 16.21 36.85
CA GLU A 79 -15.57 17.19 37.75
C GLU A 79 -16.33 17.51 39.05
N LYS A 80 -17.36 16.75 39.42
CA LYS A 80 -18.11 16.96 40.67
C LYS A 80 -18.11 15.72 41.56
N GLN A 81 -16.95 15.36 42.11
CA GLN A 81 -16.84 14.74 43.44
C GLN A 81 -15.38 14.77 43.97
N ASP A 82 -15.25 15.42 45.12
CA ASP A 82 -14.15 15.54 46.10
C ASP A 82 -12.84 14.73 45.89
N LEU A 83 -11.77 15.37 45.42
CA LEU A 83 -10.39 14.83 45.38
C LEU A 83 -9.31 15.95 45.40
N SER A 84 -9.17 16.71 46.49
CA SER A 84 -8.17 17.79 46.60
C SER A 84 -6.71 17.33 46.63
N ASP A 85 -6.45 16.10 47.09
CA ASP A 85 -5.08 15.58 47.29
C ASP A 85 -4.55 14.79 46.09
N LYS A 86 -5.42 14.04 45.38
CA LYS A 86 -5.08 13.47 44.06
C LYS A 86 -4.86 14.56 43.00
N ARG A 87 -5.57 15.70 43.10
CA ARG A 87 -5.37 16.84 42.20
C ARG A 87 -3.99 17.47 42.37
N ARG A 88 -3.46 17.55 43.59
CA ARG A 88 -2.09 18.03 43.85
C ARG A 88 -1.01 17.07 43.34
N SER A 89 -1.19 15.75 43.46
CA SER A 89 -0.24 14.79 42.88
C SER A 89 -0.27 14.84 41.35
N TYR A 90 -1.46 14.91 40.74
CA TYR A 90 -1.63 14.98 39.29
C TYR A 90 -1.08 16.28 38.68
N ILE A 91 -1.27 17.42 39.34
CA ILE A 91 -0.68 18.71 38.92
C ILE A 91 0.85 18.68 39.09
N LYS A 92 1.37 18.02 40.13
CA LYS A 92 2.81 17.87 40.34
C LYS A 92 3.44 16.94 39.28
N ASP A 93 2.78 15.85 38.93
CA ASP A 93 3.18 14.94 37.85
C ASP A 93 3.13 15.63 36.48
N GLN A 94 2.10 16.44 36.20
CA GLN A 94 2.04 17.25 34.97
C GLN A 94 3.12 18.35 34.93
N SER A 95 3.46 18.95 36.08
CA SER A 95 4.55 19.94 36.15
C SER A 95 5.92 19.30 35.94
N GLN A 96 6.12 18.08 36.45
CA GLN A 96 7.35 17.31 36.23
C GLN A 96 7.45 16.83 34.77
N GLN A 97 6.36 16.32 34.18
CA GLN A 97 6.33 15.94 32.76
C GLN A 97 6.58 17.13 31.83
N LYS A 98 6.04 18.32 32.15
CA LYS A 98 6.33 19.55 31.40
C LYS A 98 7.79 19.98 31.50
N ASN A 99 8.40 19.85 32.69
CA ASN A 99 9.82 20.18 32.87
C ASN A 99 10.72 19.22 32.08
N VAL A 100 10.47 17.91 32.18
CA VAL A 100 11.21 16.90 31.39
C VAL A 100 11.04 17.13 29.88
N SER A 101 9.84 17.48 29.42
CA SER A 101 9.61 17.82 28.01
C SER A 101 10.35 19.08 27.55
N ASN A 102 10.57 20.05 28.43
CA ASN A 102 11.34 21.25 28.11
C ASN A 102 12.84 20.98 28.11
N ASP A 103 13.33 20.17 29.03
CA ASP A 103 14.75 19.76 29.10
C ASP A 103 15.14 18.97 27.84
N LEU A 104 14.28 18.05 27.39
CA LEU A 104 14.50 17.28 26.16
C LEU A 104 14.51 18.17 24.90
N ARG A 105 13.67 19.20 24.85
CA ARG A 105 13.66 20.18 23.74
C ARG A 105 14.94 21.00 23.69
N GLN A 106 15.41 21.46 24.86
CA GLN A 106 16.69 22.17 24.94
C GLN A 106 17.84 21.25 24.54
N GLU A 107 17.83 20.00 24.97
CA GLU A 107 18.83 19.01 24.55
C GLU A 107 18.80 18.80 23.03
N ALA A 108 17.62 18.71 22.41
CA ALA A 108 17.47 18.59 20.97
C ALA A 108 18.04 19.81 20.22
N GLU A 109 17.80 21.03 20.69
CA GLU A 109 18.37 22.26 20.13
C GLU A 109 19.89 22.31 20.27
N THR A 110 20.44 21.90 21.42
CA THR A 110 21.90 21.80 21.58
C THR A 110 22.50 20.75 20.65
N ALA A 111 21.84 19.60 20.47
CA ALA A 111 22.27 18.56 19.55
C ALA A 111 22.26 19.07 18.10
N LEU A 112 21.25 19.86 17.70
CA LEU A 112 21.21 20.52 16.40
C LEU A 112 22.43 21.42 16.18
N HIS A 113 22.75 22.30 17.14
CA HIS A 113 23.92 23.16 17.04
C HIS A 113 25.23 22.37 16.93
N VAL A 114 25.38 21.29 17.71
CA VAL A 114 26.52 20.38 17.62
C VAL A 114 26.60 19.73 16.24
N ALA A 115 25.47 19.31 15.66
CA ALA A 115 25.44 18.73 14.31
C ALA A 115 25.92 19.73 13.25
N LEU A 116 25.46 21.00 13.34
CA LEU A 116 25.89 22.08 12.44
C LEU A 116 27.39 22.39 12.57
N ASP A 117 27.94 22.38 13.79
CA ASP A 117 29.37 22.60 14.00
C ASP A 117 30.23 21.41 13.53
N LEU A 118 29.70 20.19 13.63
CA LEU A 118 30.32 19.00 13.04
C LEU A 118 30.35 19.08 11.51
N ILE A 119 29.31 19.62 10.88
CA ILE A 119 29.28 19.89 9.44
C ILE A 119 30.40 20.88 9.06
N LYS A 120 30.51 22.01 9.77
CA LYS A 120 31.58 23.01 9.55
C LYS A 120 32.98 22.40 9.73
N SER A 121 33.11 21.45 10.65
CA SER A 121 34.33 20.69 10.91
C SER A 121 34.57 19.52 9.93
N ASN A 122 33.76 19.40 8.88
CA ASN A 122 33.79 18.33 7.86
C ASN A 122 33.62 16.90 8.43
N LYS A 123 32.96 16.74 9.58
CA LYS A 123 32.70 15.45 10.26
C LYS A 123 31.30 14.91 9.93
N VAL A 124 31.03 14.74 8.64
CA VAL A 124 29.70 14.39 8.07
C VAL A 124 29.06 13.16 8.73
N LYS A 125 29.81 12.06 8.91
CA LYS A 125 29.28 10.82 9.52
C LYS A 125 28.82 11.01 10.97
N LYS A 126 29.54 11.84 11.74
CA LYS A 126 29.17 12.17 13.12
C LYS A 126 27.98 13.10 13.16
N ALA A 127 27.96 14.12 12.28
CA ALA A 127 26.83 15.03 12.14
C ALA A 127 25.53 14.25 11.89
N ARG A 128 25.53 13.25 11.00
CA ARG A 128 24.35 12.41 10.74
C ARG A 128 23.78 11.76 12.01
N LYS A 129 24.64 11.10 12.82
CA LYS A 129 24.22 10.46 14.07
C LYS A 129 23.66 11.46 15.07
N VAL A 130 24.24 12.66 15.13
CA VAL A 130 23.76 13.73 16.03
C VAL A 130 22.42 14.29 15.56
N PHE A 131 22.19 14.43 14.25
CA PHE A 131 20.86 14.78 13.73
C PHE A 131 19.82 13.71 14.02
N GLU A 132 20.16 12.43 13.80
CA GLU A 132 19.27 11.31 14.14
C GLU A 132 18.91 11.33 15.63
N HIS A 133 19.89 11.62 16.51
CA HIS A 133 19.65 11.81 17.94
C HIS A 133 18.73 13.00 18.23
N ALA A 134 18.97 14.16 17.61
CA ALA A 134 18.14 15.34 17.78
C ALA A 134 16.68 15.09 17.36
N LEU A 135 16.47 14.32 16.28
CA LEU A 135 15.13 13.92 15.81
C LEU A 135 14.45 12.91 16.74
N ILE A 136 15.21 12.07 17.45
CA ILE A 136 14.65 11.16 18.46
C ILE A 136 14.19 11.96 19.68
N LEU A 137 14.94 12.98 20.09
CA LEU A 137 14.61 13.85 21.22
C LEU A 137 13.39 14.74 20.95
N ASP A 138 13.34 15.38 19.78
CA ASP A 138 12.19 16.18 19.34
C ASP A 138 11.80 15.90 17.87
N PRO A 139 10.93 14.90 17.62
CA PRO A 139 10.52 14.49 16.27
C PRO A 139 9.68 15.53 15.51
N HIS A 140 9.23 16.58 16.18
CA HIS A 140 8.28 17.56 15.64
C HIS A 140 8.89 18.97 15.49
N ASN A 141 10.15 19.16 15.86
CA ASN A 141 10.85 20.43 15.70
C ASN A 141 11.05 20.78 14.22
N SER A 142 10.46 21.87 13.76
CA SER A 142 10.52 22.30 12.35
C SER A 142 11.94 22.64 11.89
N GLU A 143 12.76 23.28 12.73
CA GLU A 143 14.12 23.67 12.37
C GLU A 143 15.05 22.44 12.22
N ILE A 144 14.96 21.47 13.15
CA ILE A 144 15.73 20.22 13.07
C ILE A 144 15.39 19.46 11.79
N LEU A 145 14.10 19.38 11.44
CA LEU A 145 13.64 18.72 10.22
C LEU A 145 14.20 19.41 8.96
N VAL A 146 14.17 20.75 8.90
CA VAL A 146 14.67 21.52 7.77
C VAL A 146 16.19 21.38 7.61
N GLU A 147 16.95 21.56 8.70
CA GLU A 147 18.41 21.46 8.67
C GLU A 147 18.88 20.05 8.32
N TYR A 148 18.22 19.02 8.88
CA TYR A 148 18.53 17.65 8.50
C TYR A 148 18.15 17.34 7.05
N GLY A 149 17.03 17.87 6.55
CA GLY A 149 16.65 17.75 5.15
C GLY A 149 17.72 18.34 4.21
N GLN A 150 18.24 19.53 4.52
CA GLN A 150 19.33 20.13 3.73
C GLN A 150 20.63 19.36 3.83
N PHE A 151 20.94 18.81 5.00
CA PHE A 151 22.09 17.91 5.18
C PHE A 151 21.97 16.68 4.25
N LEU A 152 20.80 16.06 4.18
CA LEU A 152 20.55 14.90 3.30
C LEU A 152 20.65 15.26 1.83
N GLU A 153 20.11 16.42 1.45
CA GLU A 153 20.17 16.90 0.07
C GLU A 153 21.61 17.12 -0.39
N TYR A 154 22.41 17.84 0.40
CA TYR A 154 23.77 18.23 0.02
C TYR A 154 24.79 17.07 0.15
N TYR A 155 24.77 16.36 1.27
CA TYR A 155 25.80 15.36 1.58
C TYR A 155 25.44 13.95 1.11
N HIS A 156 24.16 13.59 1.13
CA HIS A 156 23.69 12.25 0.78
C HIS A 156 23.05 12.19 -0.62
N LYS A 157 22.82 13.34 -1.28
CA LYS A 157 22.08 13.43 -2.55
C LYS A 157 20.72 12.73 -2.49
N ASP A 158 20.12 12.69 -1.30
CA ASP A 158 18.84 12.03 -1.04
C ASP A 158 17.72 13.06 -1.05
N LEU A 159 17.32 13.45 -2.27
CA LEU A 159 16.33 14.48 -2.50
C LEU A 159 14.94 14.09 -1.98
N ILE A 160 14.60 12.80 -2.08
CA ILE A 160 13.30 12.26 -1.66
C ILE A 160 13.15 12.41 -0.14
N ARG A 161 14.15 11.99 0.63
CA ARG A 161 14.10 12.15 2.10
C ARG A 161 14.15 13.62 2.50
N ALA A 162 14.98 14.43 1.84
CA ALA A 162 15.04 15.86 2.11
C ALA A 162 13.66 16.53 1.95
N GLU A 163 12.97 16.29 0.83
CA GLU A 163 11.64 16.83 0.59
C GLU A 163 10.60 16.33 1.59
N HIS A 164 10.66 15.06 1.99
CA HIS A 164 9.81 14.52 3.03
C HIS A 164 9.98 15.27 4.37
N PHE A 165 11.21 15.58 4.76
CA PHE A 165 11.47 16.36 5.97
C PHE A 165 10.92 17.79 5.87
N TYR A 166 11.02 18.44 4.71
CA TYR A 166 10.40 19.76 4.49
C TYR A 166 8.87 19.72 4.58
N THR A 167 8.26 18.68 4.00
CA THR A 167 6.81 18.48 4.11
C THR A 167 6.38 18.25 5.56
N ARG A 168 7.12 17.43 6.33
CA ARG A 168 6.86 17.24 7.76
C ARG A 168 6.99 18.51 8.57
N ALA A 169 7.99 19.34 8.28
CA ALA A 169 8.16 20.63 8.94
C ALA A 169 6.94 21.54 8.70
N LEU A 170 6.42 21.57 7.47
CA LEU A 170 5.25 22.37 7.09
C LEU A 170 3.94 21.85 7.69
N VAL A 171 3.79 20.54 7.88
CA VAL A 171 2.62 19.97 8.58
C VAL A 171 2.54 20.48 10.03
N LYS A 172 3.69 20.68 10.69
CA LYS A 172 3.75 21.20 12.06
C LYS A 172 3.72 22.73 12.12
N GLN A 173 4.40 23.39 11.18
CA GLN A 173 4.44 24.84 11.08
C GLN A 173 4.22 25.28 9.62
N PRO A 174 2.95 25.53 9.23
CA PRO A 174 2.60 25.88 7.84
C PRO A 174 3.30 27.15 7.33
N ASP A 175 3.54 28.12 8.22
CA ASP A 175 4.12 29.42 7.90
C ASP A 175 5.67 29.42 7.87
N HIS A 176 6.31 28.26 7.94
CA HIS A 176 7.77 28.18 7.96
C HIS A 176 8.38 28.54 6.59
N PHE A 177 8.82 29.80 6.44
CA PHE A 177 9.32 30.36 5.17
C PHE A 177 10.39 29.49 4.48
N ARG A 178 11.45 29.10 5.20
CA ARG A 178 12.55 28.30 4.64
C ARG A 178 12.10 26.91 4.13
N ALA A 179 11.24 26.23 4.88
CA ALA A 179 10.69 24.94 4.48
C ALA A 179 9.81 25.08 3.21
N LEU A 180 9.06 26.17 3.09
CA LEU A 180 8.21 26.46 1.93
C LEU A 180 9.05 26.75 0.67
N GLU A 181 10.13 27.53 0.79
CA GLU A 181 11.06 27.80 -0.31
C GLU A 181 11.78 26.52 -0.78
N LEU A 182 12.28 25.72 0.18
CA LEU A 182 12.94 24.46 -0.12
C LEU A 182 11.98 23.47 -0.79
N LYS A 183 10.76 23.32 -0.27
CA LYS A 183 9.72 22.46 -0.87
C LYS A 183 9.35 22.90 -2.29
N LYS A 184 9.17 24.20 -2.53
CA LYS A 184 8.88 24.73 -3.88
C LYS A 184 9.95 24.31 -4.90
N ARG A 185 11.21 24.24 -4.48
CA ARG A 185 12.33 23.81 -5.32
C ARG A 185 12.41 22.29 -5.48
N THR A 186 12.22 21.53 -4.41
CA THR A 186 12.43 20.07 -4.43
C THR A 186 11.23 19.27 -4.93
N LEU A 187 10.00 19.75 -4.72
CA LEU A 187 8.78 19.06 -5.11
C LEU A 187 8.72 18.65 -6.59
N PRO A 188 8.94 19.54 -7.59
CA PRO A 188 8.87 19.15 -9.00
C PRO A 188 9.94 18.11 -9.38
N LEU A 189 11.12 18.19 -8.75
CA LEU A 189 12.20 17.23 -8.98
C LEU A 189 11.87 15.86 -8.42
N VAL A 190 11.27 15.80 -7.23
CA VAL A 190 10.82 14.53 -6.62
C VAL A 190 9.68 13.91 -7.44
N GLN A 191 8.74 14.73 -7.95
CA GLN A 191 7.68 14.26 -8.85
C GLN A 191 8.27 13.67 -10.14
N GLU A 192 9.29 14.29 -10.72
CA GLU A 192 9.98 13.74 -11.89
C GLU A 192 10.68 12.40 -11.58
N ILE A 193 11.29 12.26 -10.40
CA ILE A 193 11.91 11.00 -9.96
C ILE A 193 10.87 9.90 -9.80
N ASP A 194 9.75 10.20 -9.13
CA ASP A 194 8.66 9.25 -8.91
C ASP A 194 8.03 8.81 -10.25
N GLN A 195 7.80 9.75 -11.17
CA GLN A 195 7.27 9.45 -12.50
C GLN A 195 8.22 8.56 -13.29
N LYS A 196 9.54 8.83 -13.25
CA LYS A 196 10.54 7.97 -13.89
C LYS A 196 10.51 6.55 -13.32
N HIS A 197 10.32 6.41 -12.01
CA HIS A 197 10.20 5.08 -11.40
C HIS A 197 8.95 4.33 -11.89
N PHE A 198 7.79 4.99 -11.99
CA PHE A 198 6.60 4.37 -12.59
C PHE A 198 6.82 3.95 -14.04
N THR A 199 7.39 4.82 -14.88
CA THR A 199 7.67 4.47 -16.28
C THR A 199 8.64 3.28 -16.41
N PHE A 200 9.57 3.13 -15.48
CA PHE A 200 10.46 1.98 -15.42
C PHE A 200 9.68 0.69 -15.10
N ILE A 201 8.79 0.73 -14.10
CA ILE A 201 7.95 -0.41 -13.73
C ILE A 201 7.01 -0.79 -14.89
N ASP A 202 6.43 0.17 -15.61
CA ASP A 202 5.60 -0.10 -16.79
C ASP A 202 6.37 -0.83 -17.89
N ASN A 203 7.66 -0.48 -18.07
CA ASN A 203 8.50 -1.19 -19.01
C ASN A 203 8.79 -2.62 -18.55
N LEU A 204 9.01 -2.85 -17.25
CA LEU A 204 9.09 -4.21 -16.69
C LEU A 204 7.80 -4.99 -16.89
N LEU A 205 6.64 -4.34 -16.74
CA LEU A 205 5.35 -4.97 -16.99
C LEU A 205 5.22 -5.41 -18.46
N LYS A 206 5.65 -4.57 -19.40
CA LYS A 206 5.69 -4.94 -20.84
C LYS A 206 6.60 -6.13 -21.09
N GLU A 207 7.78 -6.19 -20.47
CA GLU A 207 8.68 -7.35 -20.57
C GLU A 207 8.06 -8.61 -19.98
N PHE A 208 7.39 -8.49 -18.82
CA PHE A 208 6.68 -9.61 -18.19
C PHE A 208 5.63 -10.21 -19.13
N TYR A 209 4.85 -9.37 -19.82
CA TYR A 209 3.84 -9.83 -20.77
C TYR A 209 4.39 -10.43 -22.07
N ARG A 210 5.67 -10.22 -22.40
CA ARG A 210 6.31 -10.92 -23.53
C ARG A 210 6.55 -12.40 -23.24
N ILE A 211 6.54 -12.79 -21.97
CA ILE A 211 6.73 -14.18 -21.55
C ILE A 211 5.41 -14.93 -21.74
N PRO A 212 5.38 -16.00 -22.55
CA PRO A 212 4.14 -16.77 -22.74
C PRO A 212 3.64 -17.39 -21.44
N ASP A 213 2.34 -17.33 -21.17
CA ASP A 213 1.70 -17.98 -20.01
C ASP A 213 1.85 -19.51 -20.00
N THR A 214 2.16 -20.11 -21.16
CA THR A 214 2.46 -21.54 -21.30
C THR A 214 3.84 -21.92 -20.76
N ASN A 215 4.71 -20.95 -20.47
CA ASN A 215 6.04 -21.19 -19.93
C ASN A 215 5.95 -21.94 -18.58
N PRO A 216 6.53 -23.15 -18.46
CA PRO A 216 6.44 -23.95 -17.23
C PRO A 216 7.13 -23.27 -16.03
N TYR A 217 8.18 -22.49 -16.25
CA TYR A 217 8.88 -21.75 -15.20
C TYR A 217 8.02 -20.62 -14.65
N LEU A 218 7.35 -19.87 -15.52
CA LEU A 218 6.40 -18.82 -15.11
C LEU A 218 5.23 -19.40 -14.32
N ARG A 219 4.67 -20.54 -14.77
CA ARG A 219 3.60 -21.23 -14.05
C ARG A 219 4.02 -21.69 -12.65
N ARG A 220 5.25 -22.20 -12.53
CA ARG A 220 5.83 -22.55 -11.22
C ARG A 220 5.99 -21.31 -10.35
N ALA A 221 6.58 -20.24 -10.87
CA ALA A 221 6.77 -18.98 -10.17
C ALA A 221 5.44 -18.41 -9.66
N LYS A 222 4.39 -18.38 -10.50
CA LYS A 222 3.02 -17.94 -10.11
C LYS A 222 2.46 -18.79 -8.98
N ARG A 223 2.66 -20.12 -9.01
CA ARG A 223 2.23 -21.02 -7.94
C ARG A 223 3.02 -20.80 -6.64
N ASP A 224 4.33 -20.62 -6.70
CA ASP A 224 5.13 -20.36 -5.49
C ASP A 224 4.81 -18.97 -4.90
N ALA A 225 4.58 -17.96 -5.75
CA ALA A 225 4.13 -16.64 -5.33
C ALA A 225 2.78 -16.66 -4.58
N TYR A 226 1.87 -17.57 -4.96
CA TYR A 226 0.60 -17.77 -4.26
C TYR A 226 0.81 -18.14 -2.78
N TYR A 227 1.66 -19.12 -2.50
CA TYR A 227 1.97 -19.53 -1.12
C TYR A 227 2.77 -18.45 -0.37
N LEU A 228 3.70 -17.78 -1.05
CA LEU A 228 4.45 -16.67 -0.48
C LEU A 228 3.54 -15.52 -0.05
N HIS A 229 2.51 -15.19 -0.84
CA HIS A 229 1.56 -14.15 -0.48
C HIS A 229 0.83 -14.47 0.83
N ILE A 230 0.33 -15.71 0.96
CA ILE A 230 -0.37 -16.16 2.18
C ILE A 230 0.57 -16.11 3.38
N TYR A 231 1.77 -16.68 3.25
CA TYR A 231 2.79 -16.72 4.30
C TYR A 231 3.18 -15.32 4.77
N HIS A 232 3.51 -14.42 3.84
CA HIS A 232 3.95 -13.08 4.22
C HIS A 232 2.81 -12.21 4.77
N SER A 233 1.62 -12.28 4.18
CA SER A 233 0.48 -11.48 4.66
C SER A 233 0.04 -11.88 6.07
N ASN A 234 -0.01 -13.18 6.40
CA ASN A 234 -0.30 -13.62 7.77
C ASN A 234 0.90 -13.35 8.70
N GLY A 235 2.13 -13.52 8.23
CA GLY A 235 3.34 -13.21 9.00
C GLY A 235 3.45 -11.73 9.39
N ILE A 236 2.95 -10.81 8.56
CA ILE A 236 2.85 -9.38 8.88
C ILE A 236 1.89 -9.13 10.04
N GLU A 237 0.87 -9.96 10.25
CA GLU A 237 -0.05 -9.82 11.39
C GLU A 237 0.50 -10.50 12.66
N GLY A 238 1.42 -11.45 12.52
CA GLY A 238 2.12 -12.09 13.64
C GLY A 238 2.06 -13.62 13.64
N ASN A 239 1.49 -14.22 12.59
CA ASN A 239 1.42 -15.67 12.44
C ASN A 239 2.84 -16.28 12.37
N THR A 240 3.06 -17.35 13.13
CA THR A 240 4.37 -17.99 13.35
C THR A 240 4.63 -19.21 12.47
N LEU A 241 3.69 -19.57 11.58
CA LEU A 241 3.88 -20.66 10.63
C LEU A 241 4.98 -20.33 9.63
N ASP A 242 5.81 -21.33 9.30
CA ASP A 242 6.80 -21.19 8.24
C ASP A 242 6.17 -21.37 6.84
N LEU A 243 6.95 -21.12 5.78
CA LEU A 243 6.46 -21.26 4.41
C LEU A 243 6.11 -22.71 4.03
N ARG A 244 6.84 -23.70 4.57
CA ARG A 244 6.61 -25.12 4.28
C ARG A 244 5.34 -25.62 4.95
N GLU A 245 5.13 -25.25 6.20
CA GLU A 245 3.91 -25.48 6.99
C GLU A 245 2.70 -24.82 6.31
N THR A 246 2.83 -23.55 5.92
CA THR A 246 1.79 -22.83 5.16
C THR A 246 1.43 -23.58 3.87
N ARG A 247 2.43 -23.97 3.08
CA ARG A 247 2.23 -24.73 1.84
C ARG A 247 1.56 -26.09 2.12
N TYR A 248 2.01 -26.81 3.14
CA TYR A 248 1.47 -28.09 3.54
C TYR A 248 -0.02 -27.99 3.89
N ILE A 249 -0.42 -26.98 4.67
CA ILE A 249 -1.82 -26.74 5.05
C ILE A 249 -2.67 -26.46 3.81
N VAL A 250 -2.21 -25.60 2.91
CA VAL A 250 -2.98 -25.23 1.71
C VAL A 250 -3.12 -26.41 0.74
N GLU A 251 -2.06 -27.21 0.55
CA GLU A 251 -2.05 -28.32 -0.40
C GLU A 251 -2.78 -29.57 0.11
N THR A 252 -2.56 -29.94 1.38
CA THR A 252 -3.08 -31.21 1.94
C THR A 252 -4.36 -31.04 2.74
N ARG A 253 -4.68 -29.82 3.18
CA ARG A 253 -5.75 -29.52 4.15
C ARG A 253 -5.58 -30.26 5.48
N MET A 254 -4.38 -30.73 5.79
CA MET A 254 -4.05 -31.39 7.04
C MET A 254 -3.47 -30.39 8.04
N ALA A 255 -3.78 -30.62 9.33
CA ALA A 255 -3.26 -29.78 10.40
C ALA A 255 -1.78 -30.07 10.67
N VAL A 256 -1.03 -29.02 11.03
CA VAL A 256 0.36 -29.11 11.50
C VAL A 256 0.35 -29.30 13.01
N ALA A 257 1.02 -30.35 13.48
CA ALA A 257 1.12 -30.65 14.89
C ALA A 257 1.98 -29.61 15.64
N GLY A 258 1.57 -29.25 16.86
CA GLY A 258 2.32 -28.32 17.72
C GLY A 258 2.18 -26.84 17.37
N LYS A 259 1.30 -26.47 16.44
CA LYS A 259 0.98 -25.09 16.05
C LYS A 259 -0.45 -24.71 16.43
N SER A 260 -0.72 -23.42 16.59
CA SER A 260 -2.06 -22.93 16.95
C SER A 260 -3.07 -23.29 15.86
N LEU A 261 -4.28 -23.72 16.27
CA LEU A 261 -5.37 -23.93 15.32
C LEU A 261 -5.80 -22.63 14.66
N VAL A 262 -5.76 -21.51 15.41
CA VAL A 262 -6.11 -20.18 14.89
C VAL A 262 -5.16 -19.80 13.75
N GLU A 263 -3.85 -19.94 13.93
CA GLU A 263 -2.87 -19.62 12.88
C GLU A 263 -3.08 -20.44 11.61
N GLN A 264 -3.50 -21.71 11.75
CA GLN A 264 -3.80 -22.58 10.61
C GLN A 264 -5.11 -22.17 9.93
N GLN A 265 -6.12 -21.75 10.71
CA GLN A 265 -7.38 -21.22 10.22
C GLN A 265 -7.19 -19.90 9.45
N GLU A 266 -6.27 -19.03 9.88
CA GLU A 266 -5.91 -17.81 9.15
C GLU A 266 -5.30 -18.11 7.77
N VAL A 267 -4.47 -19.16 7.67
CA VAL A 267 -3.92 -19.61 6.39
C VAL A 267 -5.02 -20.08 5.45
N LEU A 268 -5.97 -20.87 5.96
CA LEU A 268 -7.11 -21.35 5.18
C LEU A 268 -8.05 -20.21 4.77
N GLY A 269 -8.30 -19.24 5.66
CA GLY A 269 -9.16 -18.10 5.38
C GLY A 269 -8.57 -17.20 4.29
N LEU A 270 -7.27 -16.91 4.37
CA LEU A 270 -6.59 -16.11 3.37
C LEU A 270 -6.49 -16.85 2.02
N ASP A 271 -6.28 -18.17 2.02
CA ASP A 271 -6.35 -19.00 0.81
C ASP A 271 -7.71 -18.90 0.12
N LEU A 272 -8.82 -19.07 0.87
CA LEU A 272 -10.17 -18.93 0.30
C LEU A 272 -10.43 -17.52 -0.23
N ALA A 273 -9.99 -16.49 0.49
CA ALA A 273 -10.16 -15.10 0.07
C ALA A 273 -9.41 -14.81 -1.24
N LEU A 274 -8.18 -15.32 -1.37
CA LEU A 274 -7.37 -15.15 -2.58
C LEU A 274 -7.96 -15.90 -3.78
N GLN A 275 -8.50 -17.10 -3.57
CA GLN A 275 -9.25 -17.83 -4.61
C GLN A 275 -10.49 -17.03 -5.06
N TYR A 276 -11.23 -16.46 -4.12
CA TYR A 276 -12.40 -15.64 -4.44
C TYR A 276 -12.04 -14.41 -5.27
N VAL A 277 -11.00 -13.68 -4.88
CA VAL A 277 -10.47 -12.54 -5.64
C VAL A 277 -10.10 -12.96 -7.06
N ASN A 278 -9.28 -14.01 -7.21
CA ASN A 278 -8.78 -14.47 -8.51
C ASN A 278 -9.88 -14.98 -9.44
N CYS A 279 -10.82 -15.77 -8.91
CA CYS A 279 -11.83 -16.44 -9.73
C CYS A 279 -13.05 -15.56 -9.99
N THR A 280 -13.41 -14.67 -9.05
CA THR A 280 -14.68 -13.93 -9.10
C THR A 280 -14.48 -12.46 -9.44
N LEU A 281 -13.50 -11.79 -8.84
CA LEU A 281 -13.43 -10.33 -8.86
C LEU A 281 -12.48 -9.78 -9.94
N VAL A 282 -11.34 -10.42 -10.19
CA VAL A 282 -10.31 -9.90 -11.11
C VAL A 282 -10.85 -9.72 -12.54
N ASN A 283 -11.59 -10.69 -13.06
CA ASN A 283 -12.13 -10.64 -14.43
C ASN A 283 -13.56 -10.07 -14.49
N ARG A 284 -14.12 -9.63 -13.37
CA ARG A 284 -15.48 -9.08 -13.34
C ARG A 284 -15.47 -7.68 -13.93
N LEU A 285 -16.37 -7.43 -14.88
CA LEU A 285 -16.63 -6.08 -15.38
C LEU A 285 -17.47 -5.31 -14.35
N GLY A 286 -17.23 -4.00 -14.25
CA GLY A 286 -17.97 -3.11 -13.34
C GLY A 286 -17.20 -2.66 -12.12
N THR A 287 -17.90 -2.08 -11.16
CA THR A 287 -17.34 -1.43 -9.98
C THR A 287 -16.99 -2.42 -8.86
N ILE A 288 -16.12 -1.99 -7.94
CA ILE A 288 -15.93 -2.67 -6.65
C ILE A 288 -17.03 -2.17 -5.72
N THR A 289 -17.75 -3.08 -5.08
CA THR A 289 -18.90 -2.78 -4.23
C THR A 289 -18.59 -3.08 -2.77
N ARG A 290 -19.43 -2.56 -1.87
CA ARG A 290 -19.36 -2.88 -0.43
C ARG A 290 -19.43 -4.39 -0.19
N GLU A 291 -20.33 -5.09 -0.87
CA GLU A 291 -20.48 -6.54 -0.68
C GLU A 291 -19.20 -7.29 -1.04
N ASP A 292 -18.44 -6.84 -2.05
CA ASP A 292 -17.17 -7.49 -2.40
C ASP A 292 -16.16 -7.41 -1.26
N ILE A 293 -16.08 -6.25 -0.60
CA ILE A 293 -15.21 -6.05 0.56
C ILE A 293 -15.67 -6.93 1.73
N LEU A 294 -16.98 -7.00 1.98
CA LEU A 294 -17.55 -7.87 3.02
C LEU A 294 -17.30 -9.35 2.72
N GLU A 295 -17.44 -9.80 1.46
CA GLU A 295 -17.20 -11.18 1.03
C GLU A 295 -15.72 -11.57 1.07
N ILE A 296 -14.80 -10.65 0.76
CA ILE A 296 -13.37 -10.84 0.99
C ILE A 296 -13.13 -11.04 2.48
N HIS A 297 -13.60 -10.11 3.32
CA HIS A 297 -13.40 -10.17 4.76
C HIS A 297 -14.02 -11.42 5.40
N ARG A 298 -15.21 -11.82 4.93
CA ARG A 298 -15.92 -13.03 5.36
C ARG A 298 -15.08 -14.28 5.16
N ARG A 299 -14.31 -14.36 4.08
CA ARG A 299 -13.37 -15.48 3.84
C ARG A 299 -12.11 -15.36 4.66
N VAL A 300 -11.54 -14.15 4.78
CA VAL A 300 -10.33 -13.91 5.57
C VAL A 300 -10.52 -14.35 7.02
N LEU A 301 -11.63 -13.94 7.65
CA LEU A 301 -11.85 -14.18 9.08
C LEU A 301 -12.77 -15.37 9.37
N GLY A 302 -13.50 -15.90 8.39
CA GLY A 302 -14.58 -16.86 8.60
C GLY A 302 -14.21 -18.17 9.31
N PHE A 303 -12.96 -18.62 9.24
CA PHE A 303 -12.51 -19.79 10.00
C PHE A 303 -12.06 -19.46 11.43
N VAL A 304 -11.70 -18.21 11.70
CA VAL A 304 -11.19 -17.75 13.01
C VAL A 304 -12.33 -17.21 13.85
N ASP A 305 -13.09 -16.26 13.30
CA ASP A 305 -14.25 -15.65 13.93
C ASP A 305 -15.42 -15.56 12.92
N PRO A 306 -16.24 -16.62 12.80
CA PRO A 306 -17.36 -16.64 11.87
C PRO A 306 -18.49 -15.68 12.24
N ILE A 307 -18.53 -15.17 13.48
CA ILE A 307 -19.57 -14.25 13.93
C ILE A 307 -19.28 -12.86 13.35
N GLU A 308 -18.04 -12.39 13.48
CA GLU A 308 -17.61 -11.06 13.01
C GLU A 308 -17.21 -11.05 11.51
N ALA A 309 -17.01 -12.22 10.91
CA ALA A 309 -16.62 -12.37 9.52
C ALA A 309 -17.61 -11.72 8.54
N GLY A 310 -17.12 -10.70 7.81
CA GLY A 310 -17.92 -9.94 6.84
C GLY A 310 -18.93 -8.99 7.48
N GLN A 311 -18.77 -8.63 8.76
CA GLN A 311 -19.60 -7.64 9.45
C GLN A 311 -18.79 -6.41 9.84
N LEU A 312 -19.35 -5.21 9.65
CA LEU A 312 -18.73 -3.97 10.12
C LEU A 312 -18.74 -3.92 11.65
N ARG A 313 -17.66 -3.38 12.23
CA ARG A 313 -17.52 -3.27 13.68
C ARG A 313 -18.60 -2.36 14.27
N GLN A 314 -19.09 -2.74 15.45
CA GLN A 314 -20.10 -1.98 16.20
C GLN A 314 -19.50 -1.15 17.35
N HIS A 315 -18.21 -1.32 17.61
CA HIS A 315 -17.51 -0.69 18.73
C HIS A 315 -16.21 -0.02 18.28
N GLN A 316 -15.71 0.88 19.12
CA GLN A 316 -14.47 1.59 18.84
C GLN A 316 -13.25 0.72 19.13
N VAL A 317 -12.26 0.81 18.26
CA VAL A 317 -10.98 0.08 18.35
C VAL A 317 -9.80 1.05 18.35
N TYR A 318 -8.64 0.57 18.77
CA TYR A 318 -7.40 1.34 18.84
C TYR A 318 -6.28 0.57 18.13
N VAL A 319 -5.61 1.21 17.18
CA VAL A 319 -4.60 0.58 16.31
C VAL A 319 -3.25 1.21 16.60
N GLY A 320 -2.53 0.68 17.59
CA GLY A 320 -1.32 1.33 18.10
C GLY A 320 -1.65 2.70 18.68
N SER A 321 -1.04 3.77 18.15
CA SER A 321 -1.32 5.17 18.51
C SER A 321 -2.48 5.79 17.72
N PHE A 322 -2.99 5.11 16.70
CA PHE A 322 -4.03 5.63 15.80
C PHE A 322 -5.43 5.24 16.28
N ILE A 323 -6.34 6.22 16.24
CA ILE A 323 -7.76 6.05 16.54
C ILE A 323 -8.54 6.20 15.23
N PRO A 324 -9.12 5.11 14.68
CA PRO A 324 -9.93 5.18 13.47
C PRO A 324 -11.25 5.94 13.71
N PRO A 325 -12.03 6.25 12.65
CA PRO A 325 -13.37 6.84 12.77
C PRO A 325 -14.27 6.12 13.77
N SER A 326 -15.34 6.74 14.28
CA SER A 326 -16.25 6.00 15.18
C SER A 326 -16.98 4.88 14.44
N ALA A 327 -17.37 3.82 15.14
CA ALA A 327 -18.08 2.69 14.53
C ALA A 327 -19.38 3.11 13.80
N THR A 328 -20.05 4.16 14.29
CA THR A 328 -21.27 4.70 13.67
C THR A 328 -21.02 5.41 12.34
N GLU A 329 -19.81 5.95 12.13
CA GLU A 329 -19.44 6.65 10.90
C GLU A 329 -18.84 5.71 9.85
N VAL A 330 -18.36 4.52 10.25
CA VAL A 330 -17.71 3.54 9.35
C VAL A 330 -18.50 3.27 8.06
N PRO A 331 -19.84 3.06 8.08
CA PRO A 331 -20.58 2.83 6.85
C PRO A 331 -20.47 3.98 5.85
N GLU A 332 -20.57 5.23 6.31
CA GLU A 332 -20.50 6.44 5.49
C GLU A 332 -19.09 6.60 4.90
N TYR A 333 -18.05 6.52 5.74
CA TYR A 333 -16.67 6.56 5.26
C TYR A 333 -16.35 5.45 4.23
N LEU A 334 -16.95 4.27 4.39
CA LEU A 334 -16.77 3.18 3.43
C LEU A 334 -17.50 3.43 2.11
N ASP A 335 -18.67 4.08 2.14
CA ASP A 335 -19.38 4.50 0.93
C ASP A 335 -18.61 5.60 0.18
N ASP A 336 -18.11 6.61 0.89
CA ASP A 336 -17.27 7.67 0.32
C ASP A 336 -16.00 7.10 -0.31
N PHE A 337 -15.36 6.14 0.37
CA PHE A 337 -14.22 5.41 -0.16
C PHE A 337 -14.55 4.68 -1.46
N LEU A 338 -15.67 3.97 -1.51
CA LEU A 338 -16.10 3.25 -2.71
C LEU A 338 -16.51 4.19 -3.83
N GLN A 339 -17.13 5.34 -3.52
CA GLN A 339 -17.46 6.36 -4.49
C GLN A 339 -16.18 6.90 -5.14
N TRP A 340 -15.19 7.28 -4.33
CA TRP A 340 -13.87 7.71 -4.82
C TRP A 340 -13.20 6.62 -5.66
N LEU A 341 -13.17 5.37 -5.18
CA LEU A 341 -12.49 4.27 -5.88
C LEU A 341 -13.10 3.96 -7.26
N ASN A 342 -14.40 4.22 -7.43
CA ASN A 342 -15.12 3.97 -8.68
C ASN A 342 -15.30 5.25 -9.53
N SER A 343 -14.83 6.40 -9.06
CA SER A 343 -14.91 7.67 -9.77
C SER A 343 -13.81 7.77 -10.82
N LEU A 344 -14.18 7.85 -12.10
CA LEU A 344 -13.20 8.05 -13.17
C LEU A 344 -12.55 9.43 -13.06
N GLU A 345 -13.31 10.46 -12.72
CA GLU A 345 -12.80 11.84 -12.56
C GLU A 345 -11.69 11.92 -11.50
N ASP A 346 -11.85 11.19 -10.39
CA ASP A 346 -10.88 11.24 -9.28
C ASP A 346 -9.68 10.29 -9.48
N THR A 347 -9.78 9.31 -10.39
CA THR A 347 -8.80 8.21 -10.48
C THR A 347 -8.12 8.06 -11.83
N GLU A 348 -8.61 8.69 -12.90
CA GLU A 348 -8.07 8.55 -14.26
C GLU A 348 -6.62 9.03 -14.38
N ASP A 349 -6.25 10.08 -13.65
CA ASP A 349 -4.89 10.63 -13.66
C ASP A 349 -3.91 9.86 -12.75
N LEU A 350 -4.40 8.93 -11.92
CA LEU A 350 -3.56 8.17 -11.00
C LEU A 350 -2.94 6.97 -11.69
N HIS A 351 -1.64 6.78 -11.48
CA HIS A 351 -0.98 5.54 -11.88
C HIS A 351 -1.59 4.36 -11.10
N ALA A 352 -1.70 3.17 -11.71
CA ALA A 352 -2.35 2.00 -11.08
C ALA A 352 -1.76 1.62 -9.70
N ILE A 353 -0.43 1.78 -9.55
CA ILE A 353 0.29 1.54 -8.28
C ILE A 353 -0.09 2.58 -7.23
N GLU A 354 -0.23 3.84 -7.64
CA GLU A 354 -0.64 4.93 -6.76
C GLU A 354 -2.09 4.74 -6.30
N LEU A 355 -3.00 4.45 -7.23
CA LEU A 355 -4.39 4.13 -6.92
C LEU A 355 -4.49 2.98 -5.90
N ALA A 356 -3.77 1.89 -6.14
CA ALA A 356 -3.77 0.73 -5.24
C ALA A 356 -3.20 1.06 -3.85
N ALA A 357 -2.12 1.83 -3.77
CA ALA A 357 -1.51 2.22 -2.50
C ALA A 357 -2.39 3.19 -1.70
N ILE A 358 -3.01 4.17 -2.36
CA ILE A 358 -3.95 5.11 -1.72
C ILE A 358 -5.21 4.36 -1.27
N ALA A 359 -5.74 3.46 -2.10
CA ALA A 359 -6.91 2.66 -1.74
C ALA A 359 -6.64 1.76 -0.54
N HIS A 360 -5.47 1.13 -0.51
CA HIS A 360 -4.98 0.36 0.63
C HIS A 360 -4.93 1.21 1.91
N TYR A 361 -4.31 2.39 1.82
CA TYR A 361 -4.22 3.32 2.94
C TYR A 361 -5.59 3.75 3.46
N LYS A 362 -6.46 4.27 2.58
CA LYS A 362 -7.80 4.73 2.93
C LYS A 362 -8.61 3.63 3.62
N PHE A 363 -8.57 2.40 3.08
CA PHE A 363 -9.26 1.28 3.69
C PHE A 363 -8.74 0.95 5.10
N VAL A 364 -7.42 0.87 5.28
CA VAL A 364 -6.79 0.57 6.58
C VAL A 364 -7.03 1.70 7.59
N TYR A 365 -7.09 2.95 7.13
CA TYR A 365 -7.41 4.13 7.93
C TYR A 365 -8.86 4.08 8.47
N ILE A 366 -9.84 3.76 7.62
CA ILE A 366 -11.25 3.61 8.04
C ILE A 366 -11.39 2.48 9.08
N HIS A 367 -10.62 1.41 8.90
CA HIS A 367 -10.57 0.26 9.80
C HIS A 367 -11.97 -0.32 10.07
N PRO A 368 -12.69 -0.80 9.03
CA PRO A 368 -14.11 -1.12 9.14
C PRO A 368 -14.45 -2.36 9.96
N PHE A 369 -13.49 -3.25 10.22
CA PHE A 369 -13.71 -4.54 10.87
C PHE A 369 -13.05 -4.61 12.25
N ILE A 370 -13.44 -5.59 13.08
CA ILE A 370 -12.84 -5.81 14.40
C ILE A 370 -11.40 -6.35 14.30
N ASP A 371 -11.14 -7.20 13.32
CA ASP A 371 -9.85 -7.76 12.93
C ASP A 371 -9.85 -8.01 11.41
N GLY A 372 -8.74 -8.41 10.81
CA GLY A 372 -8.66 -8.77 9.40
C GLY A 372 -8.49 -7.57 8.46
N ASN A 373 -8.44 -6.33 8.97
CA ASN A 373 -8.30 -5.11 8.18
C ASN A 373 -7.00 -5.09 7.36
N GLY A 374 -5.86 -5.45 7.96
CA GLY A 374 -4.58 -5.48 7.24
C GLY A 374 -4.59 -6.47 6.07
N ARG A 375 -5.06 -7.69 6.31
CA ARG A 375 -5.19 -8.77 5.31
C ARG A 375 -6.15 -8.40 4.18
N THR A 376 -7.34 -7.90 4.54
CA THR A 376 -8.35 -7.46 3.57
C THR A 376 -7.86 -6.26 2.75
N GLY A 377 -7.19 -5.29 3.38
CA GLY A 377 -6.62 -4.14 2.70
C GLY A 377 -5.54 -4.51 1.70
N ARG A 378 -4.68 -5.50 2.00
CA ARG A 378 -3.67 -6.00 1.06
C ARG A 378 -4.30 -6.79 -0.09
N LEU A 379 -5.37 -7.55 0.16
CA LEU A 379 -6.14 -8.22 -0.90
C LEU A 379 -6.82 -7.20 -1.81
N LEU A 380 -7.40 -6.14 -1.27
CA LEU A 380 -8.02 -5.06 -2.05
C LEU A 380 -6.99 -4.33 -2.91
N MET A 381 -5.82 -4.02 -2.36
CA MET A 381 -4.68 -3.47 -3.11
C MET A 381 -4.33 -4.37 -4.31
N ASN A 382 -4.19 -5.68 -4.06
CA ASN A 382 -3.86 -6.64 -5.11
C ASN A 382 -4.99 -6.81 -6.13
N LEU A 383 -6.26 -6.74 -5.73
CA LEU A 383 -7.38 -6.73 -6.67
C LEU A 383 -7.27 -5.56 -7.64
N ILE A 384 -7.00 -4.34 -7.15
CA ILE A 384 -6.84 -3.15 -7.99
C ILE A 384 -5.68 -3.34 -8.97
N LEU A 385 -4.51 -3.76 -8.47
CA LEU A 385 -3.32 -4.01 -9.30
C LEU A 385 -3.58 -5.06 -10.38
N MET A 386 -4.21 -6.18 -10.01
CA MET A 386 -4.51 -7.28 -10.94
C MET A 386 -5.53 -6.90 -12.01
N ARG A 387 -6.52 -6.06 -11.68
CA ARG A 387 -7.46 -5.51 -12.68
C ARG A 387 -6.74 -4.57 -13.67
N SER A 388 -5.67 -3.93 -13.23
CA SER A 388 -4.78 -3.12 -14.08
C SER A 388 -3.68 -3.92 -14.77
N GLY A 389 -3.68 -5.26 -14.66
CA GLY A 389 -2.72 -6.14 -15.33
C GLY A 389 -1.43 -6.43 -14.55
N PHE A 390 -1.23 -5.83 -13.39
CA PHE A 390 -0.06 -6.12 -12.56
C PHE A 390 -0.20 -7.47 -11.87
N PRO A 391 0.90 -8.20 -11.62
CA PRO A 391 0.85 -9.36 -10.74
C PRO A 391 0.53 -8.95 -9.29
N PRO A 392 -0.02 -9.85 -8.45
CA PRO A 392 -0.25 -9.57 -7.05
C PRO A 392 1.06 -9.26 -6.33
N VAL A 393 1.09 -8.16 -5.59
CA VAL A 393 2.27 -7.69 -4.86
C VAL A 393 2.40 -8.41 -3.52
N ILE A 394 3.65 -8.65 -3.14
CA ILE A 394 4.02 -9.26 -1.87
C ILE A 394 4.85 -8.26 -1.06
N ILE A 395 4.30 -7.86 0.08
CA ILE A 395 5.01 -7.14 1.14
C ILE A 395 5.62 -8.23 2.03
N GLU A 396 6.94 -8.22 2.23
CA GLU A 396 7.59 -9.28 3.01
C GLU A 396 7.40 -9.04 4.51
N LYS A 397 7.30 -10.12 5.29
CA LYS A 397 7.14 -10.03 6.75
C LYS A 397 8.34 -9.35 7.45
N SER A 398 9.53 -9.43 6.84
CA SER A 398 10.74 -8.72 7.27
C SER A 398 10.59 -7.20 7.16
N GLU A 399 9.72 -6.72 6.28
CA GLU A 399 9.46 -5.31 6.03
C GLU A 399 8.33 -4.76 6.91
N ARG A 400 7.80 -5.56 7.84
CA ARG A 400 6.68 -5.19 8.75
C ARG A 400 6.89 -3.82 9.38
N PHE A 401 8.07 -3.59 9.97
CA PHE A 401 8.38 -2.32 10.64
C PHE A 401 8.30 -1.12 9.68
N ILE A 402 8.93 -1.24 8.52
CA ILE A 402 8.97 -0.18 7.51
C ILE A 402 7.56 0.08 6.96
N TYR A 403 6.80 -0.97 6.67
CA TYR A 403 5.40 -0.88 6.23
C TYR A 403 4.52 -0.09 7.23
N TYR A 404 4.55 -0.44 8.52
CA TYR A 404 3.78 0.32 9.53
C TYR A 404 4.29 1.75 9.69
N SER A 405 5.61 1.99 9.59
CA SER A 405 6.15 3.35 9.64
C SER A 405 5.66 4.25 8.50
N TYR A 406 5.39 3.67 7.31
CA TYR A 406 4.85 4.42 6.19
C TYR A 406 3.34 4.66 6.31
N LEU A 407 2.60 3.72 6.91
CA LEU A 407 1.19 3.96 7.29
C LEU A 407 1.07 5.09 8.32
N ASP A 408 1.96 5.13 9.31
CA ASP A 408 2.00 6.22 10.29
C ASP A 408 2.37 7.56 9.64
N GLN A 409 3.33 7.59 8.71
CA GLN A 409 3.63 8.79 7.92
C GLN A 409 2.44 9.26 7.08
N ALA A 410 1.70 8.33 6.50
CA ALA A 410 0.47 8.62 5.75
C ALA A 410 -0.59 9.24 6.66
N ASN A 411 -0.77 8.75 7.88
CA ASN A 411 -1.65 9.37 8.90
C ASN A 411 -1.23 10.79 9.27
N ASN A 412 0.06 11.10 9.15
CA ASN A 412 0.60 12.44 9.37
C ASN A 412 0.58 13.33 8.11
N GLY A 413 -0.10 12.89 7.03
CA GLY A 413 -0.38 13.70 5.85
C GLY A 413 0.52 13.47 4.64
N ASP A 414 1.53 12.60 4.70
CA ASP A 414 2.37 12.27 3.55
C ASP A 414 2.26 10.79 3.15
N VAL A 415 1.45 10.51 2.12
CA VAL A 415 1.20 9.16 1.61
C VAL A 415 2.27 8.68 0.61
N ARG A 416 3.13 9.58 0.10
CA ARG A 416 4.09 9.26 -0.97
C ARG A 416 5.13 8.20 -0.58
N PRO A 417 5.65 8.16 0.66
CA PRO A 417 6.53 7.09 1.11
C PRO A 417 5.87 5.70 0.98
N LEU A 418 4.58 5.57 1.29
CA LEU A 418 3.84 4.32 1.11
C LEU A 418 3.71 3.95 -0.37
N ILE A 419 3.36 4.92 -1.23
CA ILE A 419 3.26 4.70 -2.69
C ILE A 419 4.59 4.18 -3.25
N ARG A 420 5.72 4.82 -2.92
CA ARG A 420 7.06 4.38 -3.33
C ARG A 420 7.41 3.00 -2.80
N PHE A 421 6.98 2.68 -1.57
CA PHE A 421 7.19 1.36 -0.99
C PHE A 421 6.43 0.27 -1.77
N ILE A 422 5.17 0.51 -2.11
CA ILE A 422 4.38 -0.42 -2.93
C ILE A 422 4.95 -0.52 -4.35
N ALA A 423 5.42 0.58 -4.93
CA ALA A 423 6.12 0.58 -6.22
C ALA A 423 7.36 -0.31 -6.20
N LYS A 424 8.20 -0.19 -5.16
CA LYS A 424 9.37 -1.06 -4.96
C LYS A 424 8.99 -2.53 -4.78
N CYS A 425 7.92 -2.82 -4.04
CA CYS A 425 7.42 -4.19 -3.91
C CYS A 425 6.92 -4.75 -5.25
N THR A 426 6.29 -3.91 -6.08
CA THR A 426 5.82 -4.25 -7.43
C THR A 426 6.99 -4.54 -8.37
N GLU A 427 7.99 -3.66 -8.38
CA GLU A 427 9.24 -3.84 -9.13
C GLU A 427 9.94 -5.15 -8.79
N ARG A 428 10.12 -5.44 -7.49
CA ARG A 428 10.70 -6.70 -7.00
C ARG A 428 9.90 -7.90 -7.49
N THR A 429 8.57 -7.82 -7.42
CA THR A 429 7.67 -8.90 -7.85
C THR A 429 7.80 -9.18 -9.34
N LEU A 430 7.75 -8.14 -10.18
CA LEU A 430 7.91 -8.26 -11.64
C LEU A 430 9.30 -8.80 -12.01
N THR A 431 10.36 -8.25 -11.40
CA THR A 431 11.73 -8.68 -11.63
C THR A 431 11.92 -10.15 -11.28
N ASN A 432 11.36 -10.60 -10.16
CA ASN A 432 11.40 -12.00 -9.75
C ASN A 432 10.69 -12.92 -10.77
N PHE A 433 9.52 -12.54 -11.27
CA PHE A 433 8.83 -13.31 -12.29
C PHE A 433 9.62 -13.39 -13.59
N ILE A 434 10.18 -12.27 -14.06
CA ILE A 434 10.98 -12.22 -15.28
C ILE A 434 12.23 -13.09 -15.13
N HIS A 435 12.99 -12.93 -14.03
CA HIS A 435 14.21 -13.68 -13.79
C HIS A 435 13.95 -15.20 -13.66
N GLN A 436 12.90 -15.61 -12.94
CA GLN A 436 12.55 -17.02 -12.78
C GLN A 436 12.02 -17.65 -14.07
N SER A 437 11.51 -16.86 -15.01
CA SER A 437 10.98 -17.35 -16.29
C SER A 437 12.05 -17.62 -17.33
N LEU A 438 13.27 -17.14 -17.11
CA LEU A 438 14.43 -17.41 -17.96
C LEU A 438 15.05 -18.76 -17.57
N PRO A 439 15.41 -19.62 -18.53
CA PRO A 439 16.17 -20.83 -18.22
C PRO A 439 17.49 -20.42 -17.58
N THR A 440 17.78 -20.96 -16.39
CA THR A 440 19.08 -20.79 -15.74
C THR A 440 20.17 -21.18 -16.74
N ARG A 441 21.03 -20.22 -17.12
CA ARG A 441 22.30 -20.56 -17.75
C ARG A 441 23.05 -21.42 -16.72
N THR A 442 23.16 -22.70 -16.98
CA THR A 442 24.02 -23.63 -16.25
C THR A 442 25.47 -23.19 -16.44
N THR A 443 25.93 -22.22 -15.67
CA THR A 443 27.34 -22.12 -15.31
C THR A 443 27.54 -23.06 -14.13
N GLY A 444 28.04 -24.25 -14.42
CA GLY A 444 28.49 -25.19 -13.41
C GLY A 444 29.60 -24.56 -12.57
N GLN A 445 29.25 -24.11 -11.39
CA GLN A 445 30.15 -24.05 -10.25
C GLN A 445 29.30 -24.47 -9.04
N GLU A 446 29.47 -25.75 -8.68
CA GLU A 446 29.10 -26.26 -7.38
C GLU A 446 29.70 -25.35 -6.31
N LEU A 447 28.85 -24.56 -5.65
CA LEU A 447 29.16 -24.02 -4.34
C LEU A 447 29.16 -25.21 -3.38
N LYS A 448 30.35 -25.81 -3.22
CA LYS A 448 30.65 -26.67 -2.09
C LYS A 448 30.45 -25.84 -0.82
N LEU A 449 29.44 -26.21 -0.06
CA LEU A 449 29.36 -25.94 1.37
C LEU A 449 30.57 -26.64 2.00
N ASN A 450 31.56 -25.86 2.40
CA ASN A 450 32.52 -26.30 3.40
C ASN A 450 32.01 -25.76 4.74
N ASP A 451 31.49 -26.68 5.54
CA ASP A 451 31.55 -26.59 6.99
C ASP A 451 33.04 -26.60 7.39
N ASP A 452 33.47 -25.57 8.12
CA ASP A 452 34.29 -25.67 9.34
C ASP A 452 35.02 -24.36 9.68
N VAL A 453 34.64 -23.83 10.85
CA VAL A 453 35.52 -23.32 11.93
C VAL A 453 35.90 -21.82 11.99
N ASP A 454 35.49 -21.26 13.14
CA ASP A 454 36.09 -20.26 14.03
C ASP A 454 35.48 -18.85 14.20
N ASP A 455 35.38 -18.56 15.51
CA ASP A 455 34.85 -17.42 16.25
C ASP A 455 35.50 -16.06 15.96
N ASP A 456 34.76 -15.04 16.37
CA ASP A 456 35.11 -13.64 16.66
C ASP A 456 35.22 -12.60 15.52
N ASP A 457 34.49 -11.50 15.75
CA ASP A 457 34.63 -10.14 15.20
C ASP A 457 34.30 -9.87 13.71
N ASN A 458 33.01 -9.64 13.38
CA ASN A 458 32.61 -8.58 12.41
C ASN A 458 31.08 -8.35 12.26
N GLU A 459 30.43 -7.70 13.20
CA GLU A 459 29.00 -7.34 13.09
C GLU A 459 28.73 -5.96 12.46
N SER A 460 29.70 -5.34 11.77
CA SER A 460 29.56 -3.95 11.27
C SER A 460 29.78 -3.74 9.76
N LYS A 461 29.78 -4.80 8.95
CA LYS A 461 30.16 -4.70 7.52
C LYS A 461 29.12 -5.17 6.48
N LEU A 462 27.88 -5.49 6.86
CA LEU A 462 26.88 -6.05 5.93
C LEU A 462 25.86 -5.06 5.33
N MET A 463 25.98 -3.74 5.55
CA MET A 463 24.97 -2.78 5.07
C MET A 463 25.42 -1.79 3.99
N ASN A 464 26.65 -1.89 3.46
CA ASN A 464 27.21 -0.80 2.65
C ASN A 464 27.73 -1.12 1.25
N ASP A 465 27.71 -2.38 0.79
CA ASP A 465 28.22 -2.73 -0.55
C ASP A 465 27.25 -3.62 -1.33
N ARG A 466 26.39 -2.98 -2.13
CA ARG A 466 25.71 -3.45 -3.37
C ARG A 466 24.95 -2.25 -3.95
N VAL A 467 25.69 -1.21 -4.33
CA VAL A 467 26.22 -0.98 -5.70
C VAL A 467 25.17 -0.37 -6.62
N ILE A 468 25.25 0.96 -6.69
CA ILE A 468 25.10 1.74 -7.91
C ILE A 468 26.25 1.34 -8.84
N MET A 469 25.93 0.88 -10.05
CA MET A 469 26.76 1.08 -11.25
C MET A 469 25.78 1.19 -12.44
N VAL A 470 25.59 2.41 -12.93
CA VAL A 470 25.06 2.69 -14.27
C VAL A 470 26.13 3.55 -14.91
N ASP A 471 26.81 2.97 -15.90
CA ASP A 471 27.55 3.73 -16.93
C ASP A 471 26.56 4.21 -18.00
#